data_AF-A0AA44JVW2-F1
#
_entry.id   AF-A0AA44JVW2-F1
#
_cell.length_a   1.000
_cell.length_b   1.000
_cell.length_c   1.000
_cell.angle_alpha   90.00
_cell.angle_beta   90.00
_cell.angle_gamma   90.00
#
_symmetry.space_group_name_H-M   'P 1'
#
loop_
_entity.id
_entity.type
_entity.pdbx_description
1 polymer ?
#
loop_
_entity_poly.entity_id
_entity_poly.type
_entity_poly.pdbx_seq_one_letter_code
_entity_poly.pdbx_strand_id
1 'polypeptide(L)' 'MYAAQFMAAMKKTVNVDGVIESGDLSPIFTWLSDNIWSKGSSLTTDELVKQATGETLNAQFFKDHLKNRYL' A
#
# COMPACT_ATOMS: atom_id res chain seq x y z
N MET A 1 9.30 -1.33 -4.93
CA MET A 1 8.72 -0.01 -5.24
C MET A 1 7.22 0.03 -4.96
N TYR A 2 6.37 -0.75 -5.65
CA TYR A 2 4.91 -0.78 -5.41
C TYR A 2 4.51 -0.96 -3.94
N ALA A 3 5.13 -1.92 -3.24
CA ALA A 3 4.84 -2.17 -1.83
C ALA A 3 5.03 -0.93 -0.93
N ALA A 4 6.04 -0.09 -1.21
CA ALA A 4 6.28 1.13 -0.43
C ALA A 4 5.18 2.18 -0.68
N GLN A 5 4.72 2.32 -1.93
CA GLN A 5 3.62 3.21 -2.28
C GLN A 5 2.26 2.70 -1.74
N PHE A 6 2.01 1.39 -1.83
CA PHE A 6 0.81 0.77 -1.22
C PHE A 6 0.81 0.93 0.29
N MET A 7 1.94 0.70 0.96
CA MET A 7 2.08 0.96 2.39
C MET A 7 1.79 2.42 2.75
N ALA A 8 2.34 3.37 1.98
CA ALA A 8 2.10 4.79 2.20
C ALA A 8 0.63 5.19 1.99
N ALA A 9 -0.05 4.60 1.01
CA ALA A 9 -1.48 4.81 0.79
C ALA A 9 -2.33 4.17 1.90
N MET A 10 -2.04 2.92 2.28
CA MET A 10 -2.73 2.18 3.32
C MET A 10 -2.63 2.87 4.68
N LYS A 11 -1.46 3.40 5.04
CA LYS A 11 -1.26 4.15 6.30
C LYS A 11 -2.14 5.40 6.42
N LYS A 12 -2.75 5.90 5.34
CA LYS A 12 -3.72 7.02 5.39
C LYS A 12 -5.09 6.60 5.93
N THR A 13 -5.45 5.32 5.82
CA THR A 13 -6.78 4.80 6.17
C THR A 13 -6.75 3.71 7.23
N VAL A 14 -5.61 3.04 7.43
CA VAL A 14 -5.42 1.95 8.39
C VAL A 14 -4.29 2.32 9.35
N ASN A 15 -4.51 2.13 10.66
CA ASN A 15 -3.44 2.21 11.66
C ASN A 15 -2.56 0.95 11.58
N VAL A 16 -1.69 0.91 10.57
CA VAL A 16 -0.86 -0.27 10.26
C VAL A 16 0.00 -0.70 11.44
N ASP A 17 0.59 0.25 12.16
CA ASP A 17 1.51 -0.06 13.26
C ASP A 17 0.74 -0.70 14.43
N GLY A 18 -0.43 -0.14 14.81
CA GLY A 18 -1.29 -0.76 15.83
C GLY A 18 -1.87 -2.11 15.40
N VAL A 19 -2.18 -2.30 14.12
CA VAL A 19 -2.62 -3.60 13.56
C VAL A 19 -1.52 -4.65 13.71
N ILE A 20 -0.27 -4.31 13.37
CA ILE A 20 0.88 -5.21 13.53
C ILE A 20 1.10 -5.54 15.01
N GLU A 21 1.05 -4.56 15.91
CA GLU A 21 1.21 -4.75 17.36
C GLU A 21 0.12 -5.66 17.94
N SER A 22 -1.12 -5.56 17.45
CA SER A 22 -2.23 -6.39 17.91
C SER A 22 -2.16 -7.85 17.45
N GLY A 23 -1.40 -8.14 16.39
CA GLY A 23 -1.34 -9.45 15.74
C GLY A 23 -2.53 -9.79 14.83
N ASP A 24 -3.64 -9.05 14.90
CA ASP A 24 -4.78 -9.23 13.99
C ASP A 24 -4.58 -8.42 12.70
N LEU A 25 -4.01 -9.06 11.68
CA LEU A 25 -3.71 -8.44 10.39
C LEU A 25 -4.94 -8.27 9.47
N SER A 26 -6.13 -8.66 9.92
CA SER A 26 -7.36 -8.58 9.12
C SER A 26 -7.57 -7.21 8.46
N PRO A 27 -7.36 -6.06 9.13
CA PRO A 27 -7.52 -4.75 8.50
C PRO A 27 -6.57 -4.50 7.31
N ILE A 28 -5.35 -5.03 7.36
CA ILE A 28 -4.39 -4.94 6.24
C ILE A 28 -4.86 -5.79 5.07
N PHE A 29 -5.31 -7.01 5.34
CA PHE A 29 -5.81 -7.91 4.29
C PHE A 29 -7.09 -7.42 3.65
N THR A 30 -8.02 -6.84 4.43
CA THR A 30 -9.21 -6.18 3.88
C THR A 30 -8.82 -5.06 2.95
N TRP A 31 -7.90 -4.18 3.34
CA TRP A 31 -7.44 -3.10 2.47
C TRP A 31 -6.82 -3.64 1.17
N LEU A 32 -5.96 -4.65 1.24
CA LEU A 32 -5.35 -5.25 0.06
C LEU A 32 -6.37 -5.95 -0.84
N SER A 33 -7.36 -6.63 -0.25
CA SER A 33 -8.46 -7.25 -0.99
C SER A 33 -9.24 -6.20 -1.79
N ASP A 34 -9.68 -5.13 -1.13
CA ASP A 34 -10.59 -4.15 -1.73
C ASP A 34 -9.90 -3.29 -2.80
N ASN A 35 -8.63 -2.97 -2.59
CA ASN A 35 -7.88 -2.05 -3.44
C ASN A 35 -7.03 -2.74 -4.51
N ILE A 36 -6.53 -3.95 -4.23
CA ILE A 36 -5.53 -4.62 -5.09
C ILE A 36 -6.04 -5.97 -5.59
N TRP A 37 -6.25 -6.94 -4.70
CA TRP A 37 -6.45 -8.34 -5.10
C TRP A 37 -7.78 -8.57 -5.83
N SER A 38 -8.86 -7.92 -5.39
CA SER A 38 -10.19 -8.05 -6.02
C SER A 38 -10.21 -7.60 -7.49
N LYS A 39 -9.26 -6.78 -7.93
CA LYS A 39 -9.20 -6.28 -9.31
C LYS A 39 -8.62 -7.32 -10.27
N GLY A 40 -7.84 -8.28 -9.79
CA GLY A 40 -7.18 -9.28 -10.63
C GLY A 40 -6.45 -8.63 -11.83
N SER A 41 -6.70 -9.14 -13.03
CA SER A 41 -6.16 -8.59 -14.29
C SER A 41 -7.16 -7.69 -15.04
N SER A 42 -8.18 -7.16 -14.37
CA SER A 42 -9.19 -6.30 -15.01
C SER A 42 -8.71 -4.89 -15.32
N LEU A 43 -7.60 -4.47 -14.70
CA LEU A 43 -6.99 -3.16 -14.85
C LEU A 43 -5.54 -3.29 -15.32
N THR A 44 -5.06 -2.30 -16.06
CA THR A 44 -3.62 -2.16 -16.25
C THR A 44 -2.93 -1.84 -14.92
N THR A 45 -1.63 -2.11 -14.83
CA THR A 45 -0.86 -1.84 -13.62
C THR A 45 -0.93 -0.36 -13.19
N ASP A 46 -0.84 0.57 -14.14
CA ASP A 46 -0.90 2.00 -13.85
C ASP A 46 -2.29 2.43 -13.34
N GLU A 47 -3.36 1.90 -13.93
CA GLU A 47 -4.73 2.14 -13.47
C GLU A 47 -4.96 1.57 -12.08
N LEU A 48 -4.52 0.34 -11.82
CA LEU A 48 -4.62 -0.30 -10.50
C LEU A 48 -3.91 0.53 -9.43
N VAL A 49 -2.68 0.95 -9.70
CA VAL A 49 -1.86 1.71 -8.76
C VAL A 49 -2.44 3.10 -8.53
N LYS A 50 -2.89 3.76 -9.60
CA LYS A 50 -3.57 5.06 -9.50
C LYS A 50 -4.87 4.97 -8.73
N GLN A 51 -5.67 3.92 -8.95
CA GLN A 51 -6.93 3.73 -8.22
C GLN A 51 -6.69 3.47 -6.73
N ALA A 52 -5.71 2.63 -6.39
CA ALA A 52 -5.42 2.27 -5.00
C ALA A 52 -4.67 3.36 -4.21
N THR A 53 -3.87 4.20 -4.89
CA THR A 53 -2.93 5.12 -4.21
C THR A 53 -3.15 6.60 -4.54
N GLY A 54 -3.92 6.90 -5.59
CA GLY A 54 -4.21 8.25 -6.09
C GLY A 54 -3.28 8.72 -7.21
N GLU A 55 -2.14 8.06 -7.43
CA GLU A 55 -1.14 8.41 -8.45
C GLU A 55 -0.53 7.17 -9.10
N THR A 56 0.09 7.33 -10.26
CA THR A 56 0.86 6.24 -10.91
C THR A 56 2.10 5.88 -10.07
N LEU A 57 2.85 4.86 -10.48
CA LEU A 57 4.05 4.44 -9.75
C LEU A 57 5.03 5.61 -9.54
N ASN A 58 5.38 5.88 -8.29
CA ASN A 58 6.29 6.94 -7.89
C ASN A 58 7.45 6.38 -7.04
N ALA A 59 8.68 6.55 -7.52
CA ALA A 59 9.88 6.03 -6.87
C ALA A 59 10.18 6.70 -5.52
N GLN A 60 9.61 7.87 -5.25
CA GLN A 60 9.85 8.64 -4.03
C GLN A 60 9.43 7.85 -2.77
N PHE A 61 8.29 7.16 -2.81
CA PHE A 61 7.84 6.32 -1.69
C PHE A 61 8.86 5.24 -1.31
N PHE A 62 9.51 4.63 -2.29
CA PHE A 62 10.54 3.62 -2.03
C PHE A 62 11.80 4.25 -1.45
N LYS A 63 12.23 5.41 -1.95
CA LYS A 63 13.36 6.15 -1.40
C LYS A 63 13.09 6.55 0.05
N ASP A 64 11.91 7.08 0.35
CA ASP A 64 11.54 7.51 1.69
C ASP A 64 11.44 6.33 2.65
N HIS A 65 10.90 5.19 2.20
CA HIS A 65 10.91 3.94 2.96
C HIS A 65 12.33 3.51 3.36
N LEU A 66 13.28 3.56 2.42
CA LEU A 66 14.68 3.21 2.70
C LEU A 66 15.32 4.20 3.68
N LYS A 67 15.12 5.52 3.48
CA LYS A 67 15.63 6.54 4.39
C LYS A 67 15.10 6.32 5.80
N ASN A 68 13.78 6.20 5.97
CA ASN A 68 13.16 6.03 7.29
C ASN A 68 13.58 4.74 8.00
N ARG A 69 14.03 3.72 7.27
CA ARG A 69 14.44 2.43 7.86
C ARG A 69 15.93 2.35 8.19
N TYR A 70 16.78 3.09 7.47
CA TYR A 70 18.24 2.88 7.49
C TYR A 70 19.08 4.14 7.73
N LEU A 71 18.48 5.33 7.70
CA LEU A 71 19.14 6.61 8.00
C LEU A 71 18.49 7.27 9.22
#